data_AF-A0A920JAG8-F1
#
_entry.id   AF-A0A920JAG8-F1
#
_cell.length_a   1.000
_cell.length_b   1.000
_cell.length_c   1.000
_cell.angle_alpha   90.00
_cell.angle_beta   90.00
_cell.angle_gamma   90.00
#
_symmetry.space_group_name_H-M   'P 1'
#
loop_
_entity.id
_entity.type
_entity.pdbx_description
1 polymer ?
#
loop_
_entity_poly.entity_id
_entity_poly.type
_entity_poly.pdbx_seq_one_letter_code
_entity_poly.pdbx_strand_id
1 'polypeptide(L)'
;MELKDGKLSGTKIAVPDAEVATHAVVVAKNGDSVSLCVADLNSDDVDITVQRNIDESRGYYSVSFNGANAEIIGDEESGWSNLEKIMDHAAVLFSFEQIGGAQASLDMAIHMQKKGMHLEDQ
;
A
#
# COMPACT_ATOMS: atom_id res chain seq x y z
N MET A 1 7.20 -6.92 11.31
CA MET A 1 6.02 -6.92 12.20
C MET A 1 5.98 -8.25 12.90
N GLU A 2 5.82 -8.23 14.22
CA GLU A 2 5.70 -9.42 15.06
C GLU A 2 4.37 -9.35 15.81
N LEU A 3 3.62 -10.43 15.79
CA LEU A 3 2.39 -10.63 16.54
C LEU A 3 2.69 -11.61 17.68
N LYS A 4 2.37 -11.20 18.90
CA LYS A 4 2.54 -12.03 20.09
C LYS A 4 1.42 -11.73 21.08
N ASP A 5 0.71 -12.75 21.56
CA ASP A 5 -0.36 -12.60 22.55
C ASP A 5 -1.43 -11.54 22.16
N GLY A 6 -1.78 -11.48 20.86
CA GLY A 6 -2.73 -10.48 20.32
C GLY A 6 -2.18 -9.06 20.20
N LYS A 7 -0.87 -8.88 20.35
CA LYS A 7 -0.18 -7.60 20.34
C LYS A 7 0.77 -7.50 19.15
N LEU A 8 0.60 -6.46 18.35
CA LEU A 8 1.41 -6.18 17.17
C LEU A 8 2.54 -5.22 17.52
N SER A 9 3.75 -5.56 17.11
CA SER A 9 4.95 -4.74 17.33
C SER A 9 5.83 -4.61 16.08
N GLY A 10 6.47 -3.45 15.96
CA GLY A 10 7.44 -3.14 14.91
C GLY A 10 6.97 -2.04 13.97
N THR A 11 7.83 -1.72 13.01
CA THR A 11 7.62 -0.58 12.09
C THR A 11 7.53 -1.05 10.65
N LYS A 12 6.56 -0.50 9.91
CA LYS A 12 6.45 -0.64 8.46
C LYS A 12 6.60 0.72 7.81
N ILE A 13 7.48 0.80 6.80
CA ILE A 13 7.70 2.01 5.99
C ILE A 13 6.94 1.90 4.67
N ALA A 14 6.84 3.04 3.98
CA ALA A 14 6.19 3.19 2.69
C ALA A 14 4.74 2.69 2.71
N VAL A 15 4.03 2.99 3.81
CA VAL A 15 2.59 2.70 3.92
C VAL A 15 1.84 3.86 3.26
N PRO A 16 1.15 3.64 2.12
CA PRO A 16 0.39 4.69 1.48
C PRO A 16 -0.85 5.03 2.31
N ASP A 17 -1.23 6.31 2.32
CA ASP A 17 -2.51 6.81 2.86
C ASP A 17 -2.74 6.50 4.36
N ALA A 18 -1.68 6.19 5.11
CA ALA A 18 -1.79 5.70 6.48
C ALA A 18 -2.41 6.72 7.46
N GLU A 19 -2.11 8.02 7.28
CA GLU A 19 -2.63 9.09 8.14
C GLU A 19 -4.16 9.24 8.11
N VAL A 20 -4.82 8.81 7.02
CA VAL A 20 -6.28 8.89 6.89
C VAL A 20 -6.97 7.53 7.07
N ALA A 21 -6.20 6.45 7.20
CA ALA A 21 -6.72 5.11 7.40
C ALA A 21 -7.11 4.90 8.86
N THR A 22 -8.24 4.24 9.11
CA THR A 22 -8.67 3.88 10.48
C THR A 22 -8.12 2.54 10.93
N HIS A 23 -7.83 1.64 9.99
CA HIS A 23 -7.33 0.29 10.26
C HIS A 23 -6.27 -0.09 9.23
N ALA A 24 -5.35 -0.95 9.64
CA ALA A 24 -4.39 -1.59 8.75
C ALA A 24 -4.56 -3.11 8.80
N VAL A 25 -4.57 -3.74 7.62
CA VAL A 25 -4.29 -5.18 7.51
C VAL A 25 -2.78 -5.36 7.45
N VAL A 26 -2.24 -6.10 8.41
CA VAL A 26 -0.80 -6.26 8.62
C VAL A 26 -0.42 -7.73 8.50
N VAL A 27 0.58 -8.00 7.68
CA VAL A 27 1.30 -9.27 7.65
C VAL A 27 2.28 -9.29 8.81
N ALA A 28 2.14 -10.23 9.72
CA ALA A 28 2.99 -10.35 10.90
C ALA A 28 3.52 -11.77 11.07
N LYS A 29 4.75 -11.87 11.56
CA LYS A 29 5.29 -13.14 12.07
C LYS A 29 4.54 -13.49 13.36
N ASN A 30 4.03 -14.70 13.46
CA ASN A 30 3.34 -15.22 14.63
C ASN A 30 4.02 -16.53 15.06
N GLY A 31 4.97 -16.46 16.00
CA GLY A 31 5.84 -17.60 16.29
C GLY A 31 6.61 -18.04 15.04
N ASP A 32 6.46 -19.29 14.61
CA ASP A 32 7.10 -19.83 13.41
C ASP A 32 6.23 -19.70 12.14
N SER A 33 5.02 -19.13 12.25
CA SER A 33 4.11 -18.91 11.12
C SER A 33 4.03 -17.43 10.72
N VAL A 34 3.24 -17.17 9.67
CA VAL A 34 2.88 -15.84 9.22
C VAL A 34 1.36 -15.74 9.24
N SER A 35 0.83 -14.70 9.90
CA SER A 35 -0.60 -14.43 9.97
C SER A 35 -0.92 -13.05 9.36
N LEU A 36 -2.14 -12.90 8.86
CA LEU A 36 -2.73 -11.59 8.60
C LEU A 36 -3.49 -11.15 9.85
N CYS A 37 -3.35 -9.88 10.23
CA CYS A 37 -4.09 -9.31 11.33
C CYS A 37 -4.62 -7.93 10.99
N VAL A 38 -5.69 -7.49 11.66
CA VAL A 38 -6.19 -6.13 11.60
C VAL A 38 -5.83 -5.40 12.89
N ALA A 39 -5.33 -4.18 12.75
CA ALA A 39 -5.01 -3.30 13.87
C ALA A 39 -5.67 -1.93 13.67
N ASP A 40 -6.18 -1.35 14.76
CA ASP A 40 -6.70 0.03 14.80
C ASP A 40 -5.54 1.02 14.77
N LEU A 41 -5.55 1.92 13.78
CA LEU A 41 -4.53 2.94 13.61
C LEU A 41 -4.73 4.18 14.48
N ASN A 42 -5.89 4.31 15.13
CA ASN A 42 -6.19 5.40 16.08
C ASN A 42 -5.79 5.06 17.53
N SER A 43 -5.24 3.87 17.77
CA SER A 43 -4.78 3.45 19.09
C SER A 43 -3.58 4.27 19.55
N ASP A 44 -3.51 4.59 20.84
CA ASP A 44 -2.37 5.29 21.46
C ASP A 44 -1.04 4.52 21.31
N ASP A 45 -1.10 3.21 21.04
CA ASP A 45 0.05 2.35 20.80
C ASP A 45 0.57 2.38 19.34
N VAL A 46 0.02 3.26 18.49
CA VAL A 46 0.38 3.38 17.07
C VAL A 46 0.88 4.78 16.75
N ASP A 47 2.11 4.86 16.24
CA ASP A 47 2.70 6.11 15.75
C ASP A 47 2.74 6.12 14.23
N ILE A 48 2.18 7.17 13.62
CA ILE A 48 2.22 7.40 12.17
C ILE A 48 3.07 8.64 11.89
N THR A 49 4.08 8.51 11.03
CA THR A 49 4.98 9.61 10.67
C THR A 49 5.10 9.72 9.15
N VAL A 50 4.90 10.92 8.60
CA VAL A 50 5.07 11.17 7.16
C VAL A 50 6.50 10.90 6.70
N GLN A 51 6.64 10.28 5.52
CA GLN A 51 7.92 10.02 4.87
C GLN A 51 8.04 10.87 3.62
N ARG A 52 9.11 11.66 3.54
CA ARG A 52 9.43 12.42 2.34
C ARG A 52 9.85 11.48 1.21
N ASN A 53 9.29 11.69 0.03
CA ASN A 53 9.55 10.93 -1.18
C ASN A 53 9.66 11.89 -2.39
N ILE A 54 9.91 11.33 -3.58
CA ILE A 54 10.00 12.11 -4.83
C ILE A 54 8.61 12.39 -5.40
N ASP A 55 7.68 11.46 -5.22
CA ASP A 55 6.32 11.53 -5.73
C ASP A 55 5.37 12.13 -4.68
N GLU A 56 5.12 13.43 -4.79
CA GLU A 56 4.23 14.17 -3.90
C GLU A 56 2.74 13.94 -4.20
N SER A 57 2.40 13.10 -5.19
CA SER A 57 0.99 12.82 -5.53
C SER A 57 0.27 11.97 -4.48
N ARG A 58 1.01 11.21 -3.64
CA ARG A 58 0.46 10.39 -2.56
C ARG A 58 1.30 10.52 -1.28
N GLY A 59 0.61 10.57 -0.15
CA GLY A 59 1.24 10.54 1.17
C GLY A 59 1.74 9.13 1.50
N TYR A 60 3.02 9.02 1.86
CA TYR A 60 3.61 7.79 2.39
C TYR A 60 4.05 7.99 3.82
N TYR A 61 3.88 6.95 4.63
CA TYR A 61 4.09 7.03 6.06
C TYR A 61 4.89 5.83 6.58
N SER A 62 5.58 6.07 7.68
CA SER A 62 6.08 5.05 8.59
C SER A 62 5.03 4.82 9.65
N VAL A 63 4.63 3.58 9.86
CA VAL A 63 3.67 3.18 10.88
C VAL A 63 4.38 2.26 11.87
N SER A 64 4.49 2.69 13.12
CA SER A 64 5.07 1.92 14.22
C SER A 64 3.99 1.46 15.17
N PHE A 65 4.00 0.17 15.50
CA PHE A 65 3.11 -0.42 16.49
C PHE A 65 3.95 -0.77 17.72
N ASN A 66 3.52 -0.32 18.89
CA ASN A 66 4.23 -0.47 20.17
C ASN A 66 3.45 -1.40 21.11
N GLY A 67 3.08 -2.59 20.64
CA GLY A 67 2.18 -3.47 21.38
C GLY A 67 0.71 -3.08 21.21
N ALA A 68 0.34 -2.63 20.01
CA ALA A 68 -1.05 -2.34 19.67
C ALA A 68 -1.88 -3.61 19.64
N ASN A 69 -3.15 -3.53 20.04
CA ASN A 69 -4.07 -4.66 19.89
C ASN A 69 -4.26 -5.00 18.40
N ALA A 70 -4.23 -6.29 18.08
CA ALA A 70 -4.51 -6.78 16.73
C ALA A 70 -5.31 -8.08 16.76
N GLU A 71 -6.22 -8.24 15.81
CA GLU A 71 -7.05 -9.44 15.64
C GLU A 71 -6.61 -10.21 14.40
N ILE A 72 -6.46 -11.53 14.50
CA ILE A 72 -6.09 -12.37 13.37
C ILE A 72 -7.26 -12.44 12.37
N ILE A 73 -6.96 -12.24 11.09
CA ILE A 73 -7.92 -12.44 9.99
C ILE A 73 -7.75 -13.86 9.45
N GLY A 74 -8.78 -14.67 9.61
CA GLY A 74 -8.76 -16.07 9.18
C GLY A 74 -8.15 -16.98 10.25
N ASP A 75 -7.09 -17.68 9.90
CA ASP A 75 -6.38 -18.61 10.79
C ASP A 75 -4.91 -18.22 10.96
N GLU A 76 -4.23 -18.88 11.91
CA GLU A 76 -2.86 -18.53 12.31
C GLU A 76 -1.78 -18.95 11.31
N GLU A 77 -2.08 -19.84 10.36
CA GLU A 77 -1.08 -20.51 9.50
C GLU A 77 -1.18 -20.10 8.03
N SER A 78 -2.38 -19.78 7.55
CA SER A 78 -2.68 -19.50 6.14
C SER A 78 -2.31 -18.08 5.71
N GLY A 79 -1.73 -17.25 6.59
CA GLY A 79 -1.45 -15.84 6.30
C GLY A 79 -0.56 -15.63 5.08
N TRP A 80 0.45 -16.49 4.86
CA TRP A 80 1.32 -16.40 3.69
C TRP A 80 0.57 -16.70 2.38
N SER A 81 -0.16 -17.81 2.32
CA SER A 81 -0.93 -18.18 1.12
C SER A 81 -2.02 -17.15 0.81
N ASN A 82 -2.63 -16.57 1.84
CA ASN A 82 -3.61 -15.50 1.65
C ASN A 82 -2.96 -14.21 1.13
N LEU A 83 -1.77 -13.86 1.63
CA LEU A 83 -1.00 -12.73 1.11
C LEU A 83 -0.66 -12.93 -0.38
N GLU A 84 -0.20 -14.11 -0.78
CA GLU A 84 0.10 -14.42 -2.19
C GLU A 84 -1.12 -14.18 -3.09
N LYS A 85 -2.30 -14.70 -2.69
CA LYS A 85 -3.56 -14.47 -3.44
C LYS A 85 -3.93 -12.98 -3.52
N ILE A 86 -3.75 -12.23 -2.44
CA ILE A 86 -4.00 -10.78 -2.42
C ILE A 86 -3.04 -10.08 -3.39
N MET A 87 -1.77 -10.45 -3.38
CA MET A 87 -0.76 -9.88 -4.27
C MET A 87 -1.05 -10.19 -5.74
N ASP A 88 -1.48 -11.41 -6.06
CA ASP A 88 -1.88 -11.79 -7.42
C ASP A 88 -3.06 -10.95 -7.92
N HIS A 89 -4.07 -10.74 -7.08
CA HIS A 89 -5.20 -9.88 -7.43
C HIS A 89 -4.80 -8.41 -7.56
N ALA A 90 -3.96 -7.90 -6.66
CA ALA A 90 -3.45 -6.54 -6.72
C ALA A 90 -2.65 -6.31 -8.01
N ALA A 91 -1.83 -7.27 -8.43
CA ALA A 91 -1.03 -7.18 -9.66
C ALA A 91 -1.89 -6.94 -10.90
N VAL A 92 -3.08 -7.55 -10.99
CA VAL A 92 -4.03 -7.31 -12.08
C VAL A 92 -4.53 -5.86 -12.07
N LEU A 93 -4.92 -5.34 -10.90
CA LEU A 93 -5.39 -3.97 -10.76
C LEU A 93 -4.31 -2.95 -11.11
N PHE A 94 -3.10 -3.15 -10.61
CA PHE A 94 -1.95 -2.31 -10.98
C PHE A 94 -1.66 -2.36 -12.48
N SER A 95 -1.79 -3.52 -13.11
CA SER A 95 -1.57 -3.65 -14.56
C SER A 95 -2.54 -2.78 -15.37
N PHE A 96 -3.82 -2.70 -14.96
CA PHE A 96 -4.78 -1.82 -15.63
C PHE A 96 -4.46 -0.34 -15.46
N GLU A 97 -4.04 0.08 -14.27
CA GLU A 97 -3.60 1.44 -14.01
C GLU A 97 -2.42 1.83 -14.91
N GLN A 98 -1.40 0.97 -15.01
CA GLN A 98 -0.22 1.21 -15.84
C GLN A 98 -0.56 1.30 -17.33
N ILE A 99 -1.42 0.41 -17.84
CA ILE A 99 -1.85 0.46 -19.25
C ILE A 99 -2.64 1.74 -19.55
N GLY A 100 -3.54 2.15 -18.66
CA GLY A 100 -4.31 3.38 -18.82
C GLY A 100 -3.42 4.62 -18.86
N GLY A 101 -2.44 4.73 -17.95
CA GLY A 101 -1.49 5.83 -17.93
C GLY A 101 -0.60 5.89 -19.18
N ALA A 102 -0.15 4.73 -19.66
CA ALA A 102 0.63 4.62 -20.90
C ALA A 102 -0.19 5.07 -22.13
N GLN A 103 -1.44 4.65 -22.23
CA GLN A 103 -2.33 5.04 -23.32
C GLN A 103 -2.58 6.57 -23.31
N ALA A 104 -2.88 7.14 -22.15
CA ALA A 104 -3.09 8.59 -22.03
C ALA A 104 -1.83 9.39 -22.44
N SER A 105 -0.65 8.90 -22.08
CA SER A 105 0.63 9.50 -22.47
C SER A 105 0.86 9.43 -23.99
N LEU A 106 0.54 8.29 -24.61
CA LEU A 106 0.60 8.12 -26.06
C LEU A 106 -0.36 9.06 -26.80
N ASP A 107 -1.60 9.15 -26.34
CA ASP A 107 -2.62 10.01 -26.94
C ASP A 107 -2.22 11.49 -26.86
N MET A 108 -1.64 11.92 -25.73
CA MET A 108 -1.08 13.27 -25.59
C MET A 108 0.06 13.52 -26.57
N ALA A 109 0.99 12.57 -26.74
CA ALA A 109 2.10 12.71 -27.68
C ALA A 109 1.61 12.85 -29.13
N ILE A 110 0.65 12.00 -29.55
CA ILE A 110 0.03 12.07 -30.88
C ILE A 110 -0.67 13.42 -31.09
N HIS A 111 -1.39 13.91 -30.08
CA HIS A 111 -2.07 15.21 -30.15
C HIS A 111 -1.09 16.38 -30.29
N MET A 112 0.01 16.37 -29.52
CA MET A 112 1.05 17.38 -29.61
C MET A 112 1.73 17.39 -30.99
N GLN A 113 1.98 16.21 -31.58
CA GLN A 113 2.52 16.10 -32.93
C GLN A 113 1.58 16.75 -33.97
N LYS A 114 0.27 16.46 -33.89
CA LYS A 114 -0.73 17.06 -34.80
C LYS A 114 -0.79 18.58 -34.67
N LYS A 115 -0.74 19.12 -33.45
CA LYS A 115 -0.70 20.57 -33.21
C LYS A 115 0.56 21.23 -33.75
N GLY A 116 1.72 20.58 -33.62
CA GLY A 116 2.99 21.08 -34.17
C GLY A 116 2.95 21.24 -35.69
N MET A 117 2.46 20.23 -36.42
CA MET A 117 2.32 20.31 -37.88
C MET A 117 1.37 21.43 -38.33
N HIS A 118 0.32 21.73 -37.56
CA HIS A 118 -0.64 22.79 -37.91
C HIS A 118 -0.10 24.21 -37.70
N LEU A 119 0.97 24.38 -36.92
CA LEU A 119 1.65 25.66 -36.71
C LEU A 119 2.75 25.92 -37.76
N GLU A 120 3.18 24.89 -38.49
CA GLU A 120 4.14 25.01 -39.61
C GLU A 120 3.43 25.31 -40.96
N ASP A 121 2.12 25.08 -41.03
CA ASP A 121 1.27 25.32 -42.21
C ASP A 121 0.57 26.71 -42.22
N GLN A 122 0.92 27.63 -41.32
CA GLN A 122 0.44 29.03 -41.28
C GLN A 122 1.59 30.02 -41.46
#